data_AF-A0A9E0HKF4-F1
#
_entry.id   AF-A0A9E0HKF4-F1
#
_cell.length_a   1.000
_cell.length_b   1.000
_cell.length_c   1.000
_cell.angle_alpha   90.00
_cell.angle_beta   90.00
_cell.angle_gamma   90.00
#
_symmetry.space_group_name_H-M   'P 1'
#
loop_
_entity.id
_entity.type
_entity.pdbx_description
1 polymer ?
#
loop_
_entity_poly.entity_id
_entity_poly.type
_entity_poly.pdbx_seq_one_letter_code
_entity_poly.pdbx_strand_id
1 'polypeptide(L)'
;MSIFRYNSRHKAITLVVVAIAAALGYHLNQREQPTFGNGQLKRTGSAVNGRNQGRWTWYHPNGRKKMEGDFDGGKRTGRWATFSPTGDTLTLSTYRNDKLNGPHKVYGPDGRPAQVITFLDDQPVSARAGAGR
;
A
#
# COMPACT_ATOMS: atom_id res chain seq x y z
N MET A 1 14.22 16.49 -54.82
CA MET A 1 14.21 16.29 -53.36
C MET A 1 13.22 17.29 -52.75
N SER A 2 11.96 16.90 -52.53
CA SER A 2 10.92 17.84 -52.06
C SER A 2 10.93 17.92 -50.54
N ILE A 3 11.27 19.09 -50.02
CA ILE A 3 11.34 19.39 -48.58
C ILE A 3 9.94 19.85 -48.17
N PHE A 4 9.18 19.00 -47.47
CA PHE A 4 7.87 19.38 -46.95
C PHE A 4 8.02 20.57 -45.99
N ARG A 5 7.54 21.76 -46.40
CA ARG A 5 7.54 22.96 -45.55
C ARG A 5 6.52 22.82 -44.43
N TYR A 6 7.01 22.70 -43.19
CA TYR A 6 6.21 22.70 -41.96
C TYR A 6 5.49 24.04 -41.76
N ASN A 7 4.23 24.14 -42.20
CA ASN A 7 3.43 25.36 -42.16
C ASN A 7 2.55 25.46 -40.89
N SER A 8 2.08 26.67 -40.56
CA SER A 8 1.34 27.02 -39.33
C SER A 8 0.09 26.16 -39.07
N ARG A 9 -0.58 25.69 -40.14
CA ARG A 9 -1.71 24.75 -40.04
C ARG A 9 -1.30 23.38 -39.49
N HIS A 10 -0.09 22.90 -39.82
CA HIS A 10 0.44 21.66 -39.26
C HIS A 10 0.79 21.81 -37.78
N LYS A 11 1.32 22.96 -37.35
CA LYS A 11 1.58 23.26 -35.92
C LYS A 11 0.28 23.22 -35.10
N ALA A 12 -0.79 23.83 -35.61
CA ALA A 12 -2.10 23.82 -34.95
C ALA A 12 -2.67 22.41 -34.84
N ILE A 13 -2.59 21.60 -35.91
CA ILE A 13 -3.04 20.20 -35.89
C ILE A 13 -2.20 19.38 -34.89
N THR A 14 -0.87 19.54 -34.88
CA THR A 14 -0.01 18.86 -33.92
C THR A 14 -0.36 19.23 -32.47
N LEU A 15 -0.61 20.51 -32.17
CA LEU A 15 -1.01 20.95 -30.82
C LEU A 15 -2.35 20.36 -30.39
N VAL A 16 -3.34 20.32 -31.30
CA VAL A 16 -4.66 19.71 -31.01
C VAL A 16 -4.53 18.21 -30.76
N VAL A 17 -3.73 17.50 -31.56
CA VAL A 17 -3.48 16.06 -31.36
C VAL A 17 -2.76 15.79 -30.03
N VAL A 18 -1.77 16.62 -29.66
CA VAL A 18 -1.08 16.51 -28.36
C VAL A 18 -2.03 16.82 -27.20
N ALA A 19 -2.90 17.83 -27.32
CA ALA A 19 -3.87 18.18 -26.30
C ALA A 19 -4.93 17.07 -26.12
N ILE A 20 -5.41 16.48 -27.23
CA ILE A 20 -6.32 15.33 -27.19
C ILE A 20 -5.62 14.11 -26.60
N ALA A 21 -4.37 13.82 -26.99
CA ALA A 21 -3.61 12.72 -26.41
C ALA A 21 -3.35 12.91 -24.91
N ALA A 22 -3.09 14.15 -24.46
CA ALA A 22 -2.93 14.48 -23.05
C ALA A 22 -4.26 14.37 -22.29
N ALA A 23 -5.37 14.84 -22.86
CA ALA A 23 -6.70 14.72 -22.28
C ALA A 23 -7.16 13.25 -22.22
N LEU A 24 -6.96 12.48 -23.28
CA LEU A 24 -7.24 11.04 -23.32
C LEU A 24 -6.34 10.30 -22.32
N GLY A 25 -5.04 10.59 -22.27
CA GLY A 25 -4.13 10.01 -21.28
C GLY A 25 -4.56 10.31 -19.84
N TYR A 26 -5.05 11.53 -19.57
CA TYR A 26 -5.59 11.93 -18.27
C TYR A 26 -6.89 11.20 -17.91
N HIS A 27 -7.82 11.08 -18.86
CA HIS A 27 -9.09 10.38 -18.65
C HIS A 27 -8.93 8.86 -18.56
N LEU A 28 -7.97 8.27 -19.28
CA LEU A 28 -7.69 6.83 -19.29
C LEU A 28 -6.98 6.33 -18.02
N ASN A 29 -6.44 7.24 -17.20
CA ASN A 29 -5.68 6.86 -16.00
C ASN A 29 -6.48 6.96 -14.69
N GLN A 30 -7.82 7.08 -14.77
CA GLN A 30 -8.68 7.05 -13.60
C GLN A 30 -8.83 5.62 -13.07
N ARG A 31 -7.87 5.15 -12.27
CA ARG A 31 -8.05 3.93 -11.48
C ARG A 31 -9.04 4.24 -10.36
N GLU A 32 -10.30 3.83 -10.53
CA GLU A 32 -11.28 3.91 -9.46
C GLU A 32 -10.76 3.17 -8.22
N GLN A 33 -10.60 3.90 -7.12
CA GLN A 33 -10.21 3.30 -5.86
C GLN A 33 -11.43 2.58 -5.27
N PRO A 34 -11.25 1.38 -4.70
CA PRO A 34 -12.39 0.64 -4.15
C PRO A 34 -12.95 1.41 -2.96
N THR A 35 -14.26 1.66 -2.97
CA THR A 35 -14.98 2.34 -1.89
C THR A 35 -15.99 1.41 -1.21
N PHE A 36 -16.38 1.77 0.02
CA PHE A 36 -17.56 1.26 0.69
C PHE A 36 -18.83 1.94 0.14
N GLY A 37 -20.02 1.43 0.48
CA GLY A 37 -21.29 2.00 0.04
C GLY A 37 -21.53 3.45 0.51
N ASN A 38 -20.79 3.90 1.53
CA ASN A 38 -20.78 5.28 2.01
C ASN A 38 -19.72 6.18 1.35
N GLY A 39 -19.09 5.72 0.27
CA GLY A 39 -18.08 6.47 -0.48
C GLY A 39 -16.68 6.49 0.13
N GLN A 40 -16.49 5.96 1.33
CA GLN A 40 -15.16 5.92 1.95
C GLN A 40 -14.26 4.88 1.29
N LEU A 41 -12.96 5.17 1.20
CA LEU A 41 -11.97 4.28 0.60
C LEU A 41 -11.86 2.97 1.39
N LYS A 42 -11.77 1.84 0.69
CA LYS A 42 -11.46 0.52 1.29
C LYS A 42 -9.96 0.32 1.47
N ARG A 43 -9.16 0.81 0.52
CA ARG A 43 -7.71 0.71 0.54
C ARG A 43 -7.04 1.71 -0.41
N THR A 44 -5.83 2.10 -0.06
CA THR A 44 -4.93 2.93 -0.86
C THR A 44 -3.57 2.24 -0.99
N GLY A 45 -2.93 2.42 -2.13
CA GLY A 45 -1.64 1.84 -2.44
C GLY A 45 -1.38 1.85 -3.94
N SER A 46 -0.18 1.41 -4.32
CA SER A 46 0.23 1.33 -5.72
C SER A 46 0.55 -0.10 -6.11
N ALA A 47 0.35 -0.39 -7.39
CA ALA A 47 0.71 -1.67 -7.99
C ALA A 47 1.58 -1.45 -9.22
N VAL A 48 2.69 -2.18 -9.30
CA VAL A 48 3.62 -2.20 -10.44
C VAL A 48 3.48 -3.56 -11.12
N ASN A 49 3.22 -3.58 -12.42
CA ASN A 49 3.01 -4.81 -13.21
C ASN A 49 1.96 -5.76 -12.59
N GLY A 50 0.87 -5.21 -12.07
CA GLY A 50 -0.21 -5.98 -11.44
C GLY A 50 0.10 -6.50 -10.03
N ARG A 51 1.25 -6.17 -9.45
CA ARG A 51 1.65 -6.59 -8.10
C ARG A 51 1.71 -5.40 -7.15
N ASN A 52 1.22 -5.58 -5.93
CA ASN A 52 1.29 -4.54 -4.88
C ASN A 52 2.75 -4.11 -4.64
N GLN A 53 2.99 -2.80 -4.56
CA GLN A 53 4.30 -2.23 -4.31
C GLN A 53 4.20 -1.04 -3.33
N GLY A 54 5.18 -0.95 -2.43
CA GLY A 54 5.29 0.13 -1.46
C GLY A 54 4.23 0.07 -0.37
N ARG A 55 3.92 1.22 0.23
CA ARG A 55 2.97 1.30 1.34
C ARG A 55 1.55 1.06 0.86
N TRP A 56 0.87 0.17 1.55
CA TRP A 56 -0.56 -0.03 1.44
C TRP A 56 -1.25 0.26 2.76
N THR A 57 -2.44 0.85 2.67
CA THR A 57 -3.32 1.10 3.80
C THR A 57 -4.71 0.59 3.45
N TRP A 58 -5.34 -0.10 4.40
CA TRP A 58 -6.75 -0.48 4.36
C TRP A 58 -7.48 0.31 5.41
N TYR A 59 -8.76 0.57 5.16
CA TYR A 59 -9.60 1.35 6.05
C TYR A 59 -10.82 0.55 6.49
N HIS A 60 -11.35 0.92 7.64
CA HIS A 60 -12.67 0.53 8.11
C HIS A 60 -13.75 1.38 7.41
N PRO A 61 -15.04 0.98 7.44
CA PRO A 61 -16.14 1.77 6.90
C PRO A 61 -16.39 3.11 7.60
N ASN A 62 -15.62 3.44 8.64
CA ASN A 62 -15.62 4.75 9.30
C ASN A 62 -14.43 5.63 8.86
N GLY A 63 -13.58 5.15 7.94
CA GLY A 63 -12.48 5.89 7.33
C GLY A 63 -11.18 5.80 8.12
N ARG A 64 -11.21 5.17 9.31
CA ARG A 64 -10.02 4.92 10.11
C ARG A 64 -9.23 3.76 9.52
N LYS A 65 -7.92 3.77 9.76
CA LYS A 65 -7.04 2.69 9.31
C LYS A 65 -7.49 1.37 9.94
N LYS A 66 -7.48 0.33 9.13
CA LYS A 66 -7.71 -1.07 9.54
C LYS A 66 -6.41 -1.85 9.59
N MET A 67 -5.57 -1.65 8.59
CA MET A 67 -4.21 -2.20 8.58
C MET A 67 -3.34 -1.41 7.61
N GLU A 68 -2.04 -1.39 7.86
CA GLU A 68 -1.06 -0.82 6.94
C GLU A 68 0.25 -1.59 6.99
N GLY A 69 1.00 -1.49 5.90
CA GLY A 69 2.33 -2.08 5.79
C GLY A 69 2.83 -2.01 4.36
N ASP A 70 4.03 -2.52 4.13
CA ASP A 70 4.68 -2.43 2.82
C ASP A 70 4.57 -3.75 2.05
N PHE A 71 4.48 -3.63 0.73
CA PHE A 71 4.66 -4.72 -0.21
C PHE A 71 5.89 -4.51 -1.05
N ASP A 72 6.55 -5.61 -1.38
CA ASP A 72 7.55 -5.67 -2.44
C ASP A 72 7.22 -6.82 -3.38
N GLY A 73 7.01 -6.51 -4.66
CA GLY A 73 6.68 -7.52 -5.67
C GLY A 73 5.41 -8.33 -5.35
N GLY A 74 4.42 -7.71 -4.70
CA GLY A 74 3.17 -8.37 -4.32
C GLY A 74 3.20 -9.13 -2.99
N LYS A 75 4.35 -9.16 -2.30
CA LYS A 75 4.50 -9.84 -1.01
C LYS A 75 4.67 -8.84 0.13
N ARG A 76 4.08 -9.12 1.28
CA ARG A 76 4.25 -8.30 2.50
C ARG A 76 5.72 -8.32 2.94
N THR A 77 6.21 -7.14 3.30
CA THR A 77 7.56 -6.92 3.79
C THR A 77 7.56 -5.87 4.90
N GLY A 78 8.57 -5.91 5.75
CA GLY A 78 8.76 -4.94 6.82
C GLY A 78 7.69 -5.00 7.90
N ARG A 79 7.38 -3.83 8.49
CA ARG A 79 6.43 -3.73 9.60
C ARG A 79 5.00 -3.60 9.10
N TRP A 80 4.13 -4.35 9.74
CA TRP A 80 2.69 -4.35 9.50
C TRP A 80 1.96 -4.05 10.80
N ALA A 81 0.99 -3.14 10.71
CA ALA A 81 0.14 -2.76 11.82
C ALA A 81 -1.32 -3.08 11.51
N THR A 82 -2.07 -3.54 12.52
CA THR A 82 -3.53 -3.64 12.44
C THR A 82 -4.16 -2.80 13.54
N PHE A 83 -5.34 -2.27 13.26
CA PHE A 83 -6.03 -1.33 14.13
C PHE A 83 -7.50 -1.68 14.29
N SER A 84 -8.04 -1.39 15.48
CA SER A 84 -9.46 -1.48 15.76
C SER A 84 -10.25 -0.39 15.00
N PRO A 85 -11.58 -0.50 14.91
CA PRO A 85 -12.42 0.60 14.39
C PRO A 85 -12.28 1.89 15.20
N THR A 86 -11.88 1.81 16.47
CA THR A 86 -11.60 2.96 17.34
C THR A 86 -10.21 3.57 17.12
N GLY A 87 -9.34 2.91 16.35
CA GLY A 87 -7.99 3.37 16.00
C GLY A 87 -6.88 2.82 16.89
N ASP A 88 -7.22 1.99 17.88
CA ASP A 88 -6.25 1.36 18.77
C ASP A 88 -5.41 0.35 17.99
N THR A 89 -4.10 0.31 18.27
CA THR A 89 -3.23 -0.69 17.66
C THR A 89 -3.56 -2.05 18.26
N LEU A 90 -3.86 -3.04 17.42
CA LEU A 90 -4.15 -4.40 17.85
C LEU A 90 -2.91 -5.29 17.72
N THR A 91 -2.21 -5.18 16.59
CA THR A 91 -0.99 -5.96 16.35
C THR A 91 0.09 -5.16 15.63
N LEU A 92 1.36 -5.47 15.94
CA LEU A 92 2.52 -5.10 15.12
C LEU A 92 3.31 -6.35 14.75
N SER A 93 3.42 -6.63 13.46
CA SER A 93 4.08 -7.81 12.91
C SER A 93 5.25 -7.41 12.01
N THR A 94 6.28 -8.25 11.95
CA THR A 94 7.34 -8.12 10.95
C THR A 94 7.20 -9.21 9.91
N TYR A 95 7.15 -8.85 8.64
CA TYR A 95 7.02 -9.77 7.52
C TYR A 95 8.26 -9.76 6.63
N ARG A 96 8.56 -10.93 6.06
CA ARG A 96 9.53 -11.11 4.98
C ARG A 96 8.94 -12.08 3.98
N ASN A 97 8.66 -11.60 2.76
CA ASN A 97 8.08 -12.41 1.69
C ASN A 97 6.78 -13.12 2.12
N ASP A 98 5.85 -12.36 2.70
CA ASP A 98 4.56 -12.82 3.26
C ASP A 98 4.60 -13.67 4.53
N LYS A 99 5.78 -14.09 4.97
CA LYS A 99 5.96 -14.87 6.20
C LYS A 99 6.24 -13.96 7.39
N LEU A 100 5.66 -14.27 8.54
CA LEU A 100 6.06 -13.67 9.82
C LEU A 100 7.53 -14.00 10.07
N ASN A 101 8.32 -12.95 10.20
CA ASN A 101 9.76 -13.07 10.36
C ASN A 101 10.30 -11.91 11.18
N GLY A 102 10.37 -12.11 12.49
CA GLY A 102 10.71 -11.10 13.48
C GLY A 102 9.64 -11.00 14.56
N PRO A 103 9.61 -9.89 15.32
CA PRO A 103 8.65 -9.72 16.40
C PRO A 103 7.22 -9.57 15.88
N HIS A 104 6.31 -10.27 16.54
CA HIS A 104 4.86 -10.13 16.48
C HIS A 104 4.37 -9.73 17.87
N LYS A 105 3.78 -8.55 17.96
CA LYS A 105 3.24 -7.99 19.20
C LYS A 105 1.72 -7.93 19.11
N VAL A 106 1.04 -8.37 20.15
CA VAL A 106 -0.40 -8.18 20.36
C VAL A 106 -0.56 -7.19 21.50
N TYR A 107 -1.41 -6.19 21.31
CA TYR A 107 -1.65 -5.11 22.28
C TYR A 107 -2.95 -5.32 23.04
N GLY A 108 -2.91 -5.00 24.33
CA GLY A 108 -4.09 -4.97 25.19
C GLY A 108 -4.86 -3.64 25.08
N PRO A 109 -6.01 -3.53 25.76
CA PRO A 109 -6.82 -2.30 25.79
C PRO A 109 -6.09 -1.09 26.39
N ASP A 110 -5.04 -1.32 27.19
CA ASP A 110 -4.19 -0.28 27.79
C ASP A 110 -3.10 0.25 26.83
N GLY A 111 -3.06 -0.26 25.60
CA GLY A 111 -2.06 0.10 24.59
C GLY A 111 -0.68 -0.49 24.85
N ARG A 112 -0.53 -1.40 25.83
CA ARG A 112 0.74 -2.11 26.09
C ARG A 112 0.74 -3.48 25.40
N PRO A 113 1.92 -4.00 25.02
CA PRO A 113 2.00 -5.34 24.44
C PRO A 113 1.63 -6.39 25.50
N ALA A 114 0.50 -7.06 25.29
CA ALA A 114 0.07 -8.20 26.10
C ALA A 114 0.83 -9.48 25.73
N GLN A 115 1.30 -9.57 24.49
CA GLN A 115 2.06 -10.71 24.00
C GLN A 115 3.16 -10.26 23.02
N VAL A 116 4.33 -10.87 23.14
CA VAL A 116 5.44 -10.72 22.18
C VAL A 116 5.95 -12.11 21.82
N ILE A 117 5.80 -12.51 20.57
CA ILE A 117 6.38 -13.73 20.01
C ILE A 117 7.34 -13.32 18.90
N THR A 118 8.49 -13.99 18.81
CA THR A 118 9.38 -13.83 17.65
C THR A 118 9.14 -15.00 16.71
N PHE A 119 9.03 -14.74 15.42
CA PHE A 119 8.86 -15.76 14.38
C PHE A 119 10.07 -15.83 13.45
N LEU A 120 10.39 -17.03 12.98
CA LEU A 120 11.30 -17.28 11.86
C LEU A 120 10.51 -18.07 10.81
N ASP A 121 10.22 -17.45 9.68
CA ASP A 121 9.44 -18.04 8.59
C ASP A 121 8.15 -18.73 9.06
N ASP A 122 7.30 -17.98 9.76
CA ASP A 122 6.01 -18.39 10.37
C ASP A 122 6.11 -19.38 11.55
N GLN A 123 7.32 -19.83 11.91
CA GLN A 123 7.52 -20.67 13.10
C GLN A 123 7.86 -19.81 14.32
N PRO A 124 7.12 -19.95 15.44
CA PRO A 124 7.47 -19.23 16.65
C PRO A 124 8.82 -19.74 17.18
N VAL A 125 9.75 -18.83 17.40
CA VAL A 125 11.00 -19.12 18.08
C VAL A 125 10.86 -18.68 19.54
N SER A 126 11.19 -19.58 20.46
CA SER A 126 11.27 -19.22 21.87
C SER A 126 12.34 -18.15 22.03
N ALA A 127 12.00 -17.07 22.73
CA ALA A 127 13.01 -16.12 23.16
C ALA A 127 13.98 -16.90 24.05
N ARG A 128 15.22 -17.11 23.60
CA ARG A 128 16.31 -17.39 24.55
C ARG A 128 16.30 -16.17 25.47
N ALA A 129 15.87 -16.36 26.72
CA ALA A 129 15.91 -15.33 27.74
C ALA A 129 17.34 -14.78 27.76
N GLY A 130 17.52 -13.60 27.16
CA GLY A 130 18.73 -12.83 27.29
C GLY A 130 18.76 -12.36 28.73
N ALA A 131 19.60 -13.02 29.53
CA ALA A 131 19.91 -12.67 30.89
C ALA A 131 20.16 -11.17 31.03
N GLY A 132 19.33 -10.51 31.83
CA GLY A 132 19.69 -9.27 32.52
C GLY A 132 20.14 -9.66 33.93
N ARG A 133 21.41 -9.37 34.20
CA ARG A 133 22.11 -9.52 35.49
C ARG A 133 21.45 -8.74 36.61
#